data_AF-A0A261B3Q7-F1
#
_entry.id   AF-A0A261B3Q7-F1
#
_cell.length_a   1.000
_cell.length_b   1.000
_cell.length_c   1.000
_cell.angle_alpha   90.00
_cell.angle_beta   90.00
_cell.angle_gamma   90.00
#
_symmetry.space_group_name_H-M   'P 1'
#
loop_
_entity.id
_entity.type
_entity.pdbx_description
1 polymer ?
#
loop_
_entity_poly.entity_id
_entity_poly.type
_entity_poly.pdbx_seq_one_letter_code
_entity_poly.pdbx_strand_id
1 'polypeptide(L)'
;MARLNRNERRLIEQSETLEKEQLQNELAQARRDLNQSRRNQAEAKAIHEDNVNELREVRAALATIRGVTGAYGGGRGIHAAMAGVQCTVCLQEFTGPQGNRVPKLLLCGHTFCSVCIATLVGDRNRASCPSCRAVTENADTAIHNNYALFNNQ
;
A
#
# COMPACT_ATOMS: atom_id res chain seq x y z
N MET A 1 56.23 24.63 -54.11
CA MET A 1 55.07 25.00 -53.28
C MET A 1 54.36 26.16 -53.96
N ALA A 2 53.13 25.96 -54.43
CA ALA A 2 52.39 27.00 -55.16
C ALA A 2 52.12 28.23 -54.26
N ARG A 3 52.39 29.44 -54.75
CA ARG A 3 52.10 30.68 -54.02
C ARG A 3 50.63 31.04 -54.21
N LEU A 4 49.89 31.05 -53.10
CA LEU A 4 48.49 31.48 -53.07
C LEU A 4 48.35 32.95 -53.48
N ASN A 5 47.38 33.23 -54.35
CA ASN A 5 47.00 34.57 -54.78
C ASN A 5 46.23 35.32 -53.67
N ARG A 6 45.99 36.62 -53.89
CA ARG A 6 45.38 37.50 -52.88
C ARG A 6 43.94 37.11 -52.52
N ASN A 7 43.19 36.56 -53.48
CA ASN A 7 41.80 36.15 -53.28
C ASN A 7 41.72 34.83 -52.51
N GLU A 8 42.60 33.87 -52.82
CA GLU A 8 42.70 32.59 -52.12
C GLU A 8 43.05 32.78 -50.64
N ARG A 9 43.98 33.70 -50.32
CA ARG A 9 44.29 34.04 -48.92
C ARG A 9 43.09 34.61 -48.16
N ARG A 10 42.31 35.47 -48.83
CA ARG A 10 41.13 36.10 -48.24
C ARG A 10 40.01 35.09 -47.96
N LEU A 11 39.83 34.11 -48.85
CA LEU A 11 38.86 33.02 -48.65
C LEU A 11 39.26 32.12 -47.48
N ILE A 12 40.54 31.82 -47.32
CA ILE A 12 41.06 31.05 -46.18
C ILE A 12 40.83 31.81 -44.88
N GLU A 13 41.20 33.09 -44.80
CA GLU A 13 40.96 33.94 -43.62
C GLU A 13 39.47 34.01 -43.26
N GLN A 14 38.58 34.15 -44.26
CA GLN A 14 37.13 34.14 -44.05
C GLN A 14 36.64 32.78 -43.52
N SER A 15 37.12 31.67 -44.09
CA SER A 15 36.80 30.31 -43.62
C SER A 15 37.21 30.11 -42.17
N GLU A 16 38.45 30.48 -41.81
CA GLU A 16 38.98 30.36 -40.45
C GLU A 16 38.19 31.24 -39.46
N THR A 17 37.77 32.44 -39.86
CA THR A 17 36.95 33.30 -39.01
C THR A 17 35.56 32.72 -38.75
N LEU A 18 34.93 32.13 -39.78
CA LEU A 18 33.62 31.49 -39.66
C LEU A 18 33.69 30.23 -38.78
N GLU A 19 34.72 29.40 -38.97
CA GLU A 19 34.96 28.22 -38.14
C GLU A 19 35.20 28.61 -36.67
N LYS A 20 35.96 29.67 -36.42
CA LYS A 20 36.18 30.20 -35.08
C LYS A 20 34.89 30.69 -34.43
N GLU A 21 34.06 31.43 -35.15
CA GLU A 21 32.75 31.87 -34.65
C GLU A 21 31.82 30.69 -34.35
N GLN A 22 31.80 29.67 -35.22
CA GLN A 22 31.03 28.45 -35.00
C GLN A 22 31.47 27.74 -33.71
N LEU A 23 32.77 27.50 -33.54
CA LEU A 23 33.32 26.88 -32.34
C LEU A 23 33.04 27.71 -31.07
N GLN A 24 33.08 29.04 -31.16
CA GLN A 24 32.73 29.92 -30.05
C GLN A 24 31.25 29.79 -29.67
N ASN A 25 30.36 29.71 -30.66
CA ASN A 25 28.93 29.53 -30.45
C ASN A 25 28.62 28.15 -29.85
N GLU A 26 29.24 27.08 -30.36
CA GLU A 26 29.13 25.73 -29.82
C GLU A 26 29.64 25.66 -28.38
N LEU A 27 30.79 26.26 -28.08
CA LEU A 27 31.32 26.34 -26.72
C LEU A 27 30.38 27.10 -25.78
N ALA A 28 29.78 28.19 -26.26
CA ALA A 28 28.81 28.95 -25.48
C ALA A 28 27.55 28.11 -25.21
N GLN A 29 27.09 27.33 -26.18
CA GLN A 29 25.96 26.43 -26.03
C GLN A 29 26.27 25.29 -25.06
N ALA A 30 27.38 24.59 -25.23
CA ALA A 30 27.81 23.52 -24.33
C ALA A 30 27.95 24.02 -22.87
N ARG A 31 28.43 25.26 -22.67
CA ARG A 31 28.47 25.90 -21.34
C ARG A 31 27.08 26.13 -20.76
N ARG A 32 26.10 26.58 -21.57
CA ARG A 32 24.70 26.73 -21.13
C ARG A 32 24.10 25.40 -20.75
N ASP A 33 24.30 24.38 -21.57
CA ASP A 33 23.77 23.03 -21.34
C ASP A 33 24.35 22.40 -20.08
N LEU A 34 25.65 22.56 -19.85
CA LEU A 34 26.30 22.10 -18.62
C LEU A 34 25.75 22.82 -17.38
N ASN A 35 25.57 24.13 -17.45
CA ASN A 35 25.00 24.90 -16.35
C ASN A 35 23.55 24.48 -16.06
N GLN A 36 22.76 24.22 -17.10
CA GLN A 36 21.39 23.72 -16.94
C GLN A 36 21.38 22.32 -16.32
N SER A 37 22.23 21.41 -16.80
CA SER A 37 22.39 20.06 -16.24
C SER A 37 22.76 20.11 -14.76
N ARG A 38 23.68 21.00 -14.37
CA ARG A 38 24.05 21.20 -12.96
C ARG A 38 22.89 21.71 -12.10
N ARG A 39 22.06 22.62 -12.63
CA ARG A 39 20.85 23.11 -11.93
C ARG A 39 19.85 21.97 -11.74
N ASN A 40 19.55 21.23 -12.81
CA ASN A 40 18.64 20.09 -12.75
C ASN A 40 19.15 19.03 -11.75
N GLN A 41 20.45 18.77 -11.70
CA GLN A 41 21.04 17.84 -10.75
C GLN A 41 20.94 18.35 -9.30
N ALA A 42 21.12 19.65 -9.07
CA ALA A 42 20.95 20.24 -7.73
C ALA A 42 19.49 20.17 -7.27
N GLU A 43 18.54 20.45 -8.15
CA GLU A 43 17.10 20.34 -7.88
C GLU A 43 16.70 18.89 -7.57
N ALA A 44 17.15 17.92 -8.38
CA ALA A 44 16.90 16.51 -8.13
C ALA A 44 17.47 16.03 -6.78
N LYS A 45 18.63 16.55 -6.37
CA LYS A 45 19.23 16.25 -5.05
C LYS A 45 18.40 16.82 -3.90
N ALA A 46 17.91 18.04 -4.03
CA ALA A 46 17.04 18.66 -3.03
C ALA A 46 15.75 17.85 -2.85
N ILE A 47 15.09 17.49 -3.96
CA ILE A 47 13.88 16.63 -3.95
C ILE A 47 14.18 15.28 -3.28
N HIS A 48 15.32 14.66 -3.58
CA HIS A 48 15.71 13.40 -2.96
C HIS A 48 15.91 13.55 -1.44
N GLU A 49 16.54 14.63 -1.00
CA GLU A 49 16.75 14.93 0.42
C GLU A 49 15.43 15.14 1.17
N ASP A 50 14.49 15.88 0.58
CA ASP A 50 13.15 16.09 1.13
C ASP A 50 12.40 14.76 1.29
N ASN A 51 12.39 13.92 0.25
CA ASN A 51 11.77 12.59 0.30
C ASN A 51 12.39 11.70 1.40
N VAL A 52 13.71 11.75 1.59
CA VAL A 52 14.40 10.99 2.64
C VAL A 52 13.98 11.47 4.04
N ASN A 53 13.79 12.77 4.22
CA ASN A 53 13.30 13.33 5.48
C ASN A 53 11.85 12.91 5.76
N GLU A 54 10.95 12.99 4.77
CA GLU A 54 9.57 12.50 4.91
C GLU A 54 9.55 11.00 5.27
N LEU A 55 10.35 10.18 4.58
CA LEU A 55 10.50 8.75 4.89
C LEU A 55 11.01 8.52 6.32
N ARG A 56 11.92 9.38 6.82
CA ARG A 56 12.43 9.30 8.19
C ARG A 56 11.33 9.59 9.21
N GLU A 57 10.49 10.59 8.96
CA GLU A 57 9.36 10.93 9.81
C GLU A 57 8.32 9.81 9.85
N VAL A 58 7.96 9.26 8.69
CA VAL A 58 7.06 8.09 8.60
C VAL A 58 7.64 6.90 9.38
N ARG A 59 8.95 6.64 9.24
CA ARG A 59 9.62 5.56 9.97
C ARG A 59 9.61 5.78 11.48
N ALA A 60 9.78 7.01 11.95
CA ALA A 60 9.69 7.36 13.36
C ALA A 60 8.25 7.17 13.89
N ALA A 61 7.24 7.63 13.16
CA ALA A 61 5.84 7.42 13.50
C ALA A 61 5.49 5.92 13.57
N LEU A 62 5.96 5.12 12.60
CA LEU A 62 5.79 3.67 12.60
C LEU A 62 6.49 3.00 13.79
N ALA A 63 7.65 3.49 14.22
CA ALA A 63 8.32 2.98 15.41
C ALA A 63 7.50 3.23 16.68
N THR A 64 6.88 4.41 16.80
CA THR A 64 5.94 4.73 17.90
C THR A 64 4.72 3.82 17.87
N ILE A 65 4.08 3.66 16.70
CA ILE A 65 2.95 2.74 16.51
C ILE A 65 3.34 1.30 16.87
N ARG A 66 4.56 0.87 16.52
CA ARG A 66 5.09 -0.44 16.87
C ARG A 66 5.31 -0.58 18.37
N GLY A 67 5.78 0.45 19.07
CA GLY A 67 5.93 0.44 20.53
C GLY A 67 4.58 0.29 21.24
N VAL A 68 3.60 1.06 20.77
CA VAL A 68 2.18 1.04 21.14
C VAL A 68 1.60 -0.38 20.92
N THR A 69 1.58 -0.86 19.67
CA THR A 69 1.04 -2.20 19.32
C THR A 69 1.84 -3.38 19.90
N GLY A 70 3.13 -3.20 20.15
CA GLY A 70 4.00 -4.17 20.83
C GLY A 70 3.68 -4.29 22.32
N ALA A 71 3.37 -3.18 22.99
CA ALA A 71 2.88 -3.18 24.36
C ALA A 71 1.50 -3.88 24.48
N TYR A 72 0.67 -3.80 23.44
CA TYR A 72 -0.58 -4.55 23.31
C TYR A 72 -0.39 -5.88 22.57
N GLY A 73 0.72 -6.60 22.79
CA GLY A 73 0.89 -7.99 22.36
C GLY A 73 0.36 -8.29 20.96
N GLY A 74 0.79 -7.50 19.97
CA GLY A 74 0.28 -7.43 18.59
C GLY A 74 -0.50 -8.66 18.12
N GLY A 75 -1.83 -8.53 18.02
CA GLY A 75 -2.77 -9.52 17.47
C GLY A 75 -2.87 -10.83 18.25
N ARG A 76 -1.78 -11.36 18.81
CA ARG A 76 -1.72 -12.63 19.54
C ARG A 76 -2.38 -12.55 20.90
N GLY A 77 -2.46 -11.37 21.52
CA GLY A 77 -3.20 -11.19 22.78
C GLY A 77 -4.70 -11.47 22.63
N ILE A 78 -5.32 -10.98 21.55
CA ILE A 78 -6.73 -11.27 21.25
C ILE A 78 -6.91 -12.73 20.83
N HIS A 79 -6.07 -13.27 19.94
CA HIS A 79 -6.19 -14.68 19.52
C HIS A 79 -5.94 -15.66 20.67
N ALA A 80 -5.02 -15.38 21.60
CA ALA A 80 -4.80 -16.19 22.80
C ALA A 80 -5.94 -16.04 23.83
N ALA A 81 -6.53 -14.85 23.96
CA ALA A 81 -7.72 -14.64 24.79
C ALA A 81 -9.02 -15.22 24.16
N MET A 82 -9.03 -15.43 22.85
CA MET A 82 -10.13 -16.04 22.08
C MET A 82 -9.94 -17.55 21.87
N ALA A 83 -8.82 -18.13 22.34
CA ALA A 83 -8.65 -19.57 22.39
C ALA A 83 -9.72 -20.17 23.33
N GLY A 84 -10.54 -21.09 22.82
CA GLY A 84 -11.65 -21.68 23.57
C GLY A 84 -12.97 -20.92 23.49
N VAL A 85 -13.15 -19.95 22.58
CA VAL A 85 -14.47 -19.38 22.31
C VAL A 85 -15.34 -20.41 21.58
N GLN A 86 -16.47 -20.76 22.19
CA GLN A 86 -17.35 -21.83 21.75
C GLN A 86 -18.73 -21.30 21.35
N CYS A 87 -19.38 -22.02 20.45
CA CYS A 87 -20.78 -21.78 20.13
C CYS A 87 -21.66 -22.10 21.34
N THR A 88 -22.50 -21.17 21.79
CA THR A 88 -23.37 -21.38 22.97
C THR A 88 -24.50 -22.39 22.76
N VAL A 89 -24.74 -22.81 21.51
CA VAL A 89 -25.78 -23.81 21.17
C VAL A 89 -25.22 -25.24 21.25
N CYS A 90 -24.06 -25.50 20.65
CA CYS A 90 -23.47 -26.85 20.61
C CYS A 90 -22.25 -27.03 21.53
N LEU A 91 -21.78 -25.96 22.16
CA LEU A 91 -20.61 -25.93 23.06
C LEU A 91 -19.32 -26.42 22.40
N GLN A 92 -19.21 -26.28 21.08
CA GLN A 92 -18.04 -26.65 20.31
C GLN A 92 -17.27 -25.40 19.90
N GLU A 93 -15.95 -25.53 19.82
CA GLU A 93 -15.07 -24.43 19.42
C GLU A 93 -15.36 -23.97 18.00
N PHE A 94 -15.20 -22.66 17.78
CA PHE A 94 -15.24 -22.10 16.46
C PHE A 94 -14.00 -22.50 15.66
N THR A 95 -14.22 -22.84 14.40
CA THR A 95 -13.13 -23.15 13.46
C THR A 95 -12.88 -21.97 12.53
N GLY A 96 -11.69 -21.92 11.94
CA GLY A 96 -11.36 -20.98 10.87
C GLY A 96 -12.23 -21.13 9.61
N PRO A 97 -12.02 -20.29 8.59
CA PRO A 97 -12.88 -20.19 7.41
C PRO A 97 -13.07 -21.50 6.62
N GLN A 98 -12.10 -22.41 6.71
CA GLN A 98 -12.12 -23.71 6.02
C GLN A 98 -12.68 -24.85 6.87
N GLY A 99 -13.06 -24.59 8.13
CA GLY A 99 -13.58 -25.60 9.04
C GLY A 99 -15.11 -25.68 9.02
N ASN A 100 -15.65 -26.71 9.67
CA ASN A 100 -17.09 -26.96 9.66
C ASN A 100 -17.89 -26.15 10.68
N ARG A 101 -17.24 -25.43 11.61
CA ARG A 101 -17.86 -24.62 12.66
C ARG A 101 -17.45 -23.16 12.55
N VAL A 102 -17.50 -22.62 11.34
CA VAL A 102 -17.21 -21.21 11.08
C VAL A 102 -18.18 -20.33 11.89
N PRO A 103 -17.71 -19.35 12.67
CA PRO A 103 -18.59 -18.45 13.41
C PRO A 103 -19.37 -17.53 12.45
N LYS A 104 -20.68 -17.47 12.64
CA LYS A 104 -21.65 -16.71 11.84
C LYS A 104 -22.39 -15.70 12.72
N LEU A 105 -22.51 -14.46 12.23
CA LEU A 105 -23.09 -13.32 12.92
C LEU A 105 -24.52 -13.07 12.42
N LEU A 106 -25.50 -13.08 13.32
CA LEU A 106 -26.86 -12.60 13.03
C LEU A 106 -26.91 -11.06 13.08
N LEU A 107 -27.95 -10.46 12.51
CA LEU A 107 -28.13 -8.99 12.52
C LEU A 107 -28.23 -8.38 13.93
N CYS A 108 -28.63 -9.18 14.92
CA CYS A 108 -28.65 -8.76 16.32
C CYS A 108 -27.27 -8.76 17.01
N GLY A 109 -26.20 -9.14 16.30
CA GLY A 109 -24.82 -9.17 16.81
C GLY A 109 -24.43 -10.46 17.55
N HIS A 110 -25.33 -11.42 17.75
CA HIS A 110 -24.98 -12.71 18.35
C HIS A 110 -24.34 -13.65 17.32
N THR A 111 -23.37 -14.45 17.76
CA THR A 111 -22.63 -15.38 16.91
C THR A 111 -22.89 -16.84 17.27
N PHE A 112 -23.13 -17.68 16.27
CA PHE A 112 -23.24 -19.14 16.39
C PHE A 112 -22.47 -19.83 15.26
N CYS A 113 -22.18 -21.12 15.37
CA CYS A 113 -21.41 -21.81 14.32
C CYS A 113 -22.29 -22.10 13.09
N SER A 114 -21.66 -22.23 11.93
CA SER A 114 -22.33 -22.51 10.64
C SER A 114 -23.29 -23.70 10.70
N VAL A 115 -22.93 -24.77 11.42
CA VAL A 115 -23.82 -25.94 11.63
C VAL A 115 -25.09 -25.56 12.38
N CYS A 116 -24.97 -24.82 13.48
CA CYS A 116 -26.13 -24.39 14.26
C CYS A 116 -26.99 -23.37 13.49
N ILE A 117 -26.38 -22.46 12.73
CA ILE A 117 -27.14 -21.56 11.85
C ILE A 117 -27.95 -22.34 10.83
N ALA A 118 -27.36 -23.33 10.16
CA ALA A 118 -28.07 -24.13 9.18
C ALA A 118 -29.31 -24.82 9.76
N THR A 119 -29.28 -25.21 11.05
CA THR A 119 -30.46 -25.76 11.73
C THR A 119 -31.49 -24.71 12.16
N LEU A 120 -31.08 -23.44 12.31
CA LEU A 120 -31.95 -22.33 12.71
C LEU A 120 -32.66 -21.68 11.52
N VAL A 121 -32.03 -21.74 10.34
CA VAL A 121 -32.62 -21.27 9.08
C VAL A 121 -33.62 -22.32 8.61
N GLY A 122 -34.91 -22.11 8.92
CA GLY A 122 -35.99 -22.94 8.40
C GLY A 122 -36.37 -22.61 6.95
N ASP A 123 -37.38 -23.31 6.43
CA ASP A 123 -37.85 -23.22 5.02
C ASP A 123 -38.24 -21.81 4.55
N ARG A 124 -38.45 -20.87 5.48
CA ARG A 124 -38.86 -19.49 5.19
C ARG A 124 -37.69 -18.52 5.03
N ASN A 125 -36.44 -19.00 4.95
CA ASN A 125 -35.23 -18.16 4.85
C ASN A 125 -35.10 -17.14 6.01
N ARG A 126 -35.42 -17.59 7.24
CA ARG A 126 -35.43 -16.77 8.45
C ARG A 126 -34.73 -17.51 9.58
N ALA A 127 -33.98 -16.77 10.39
CA ALA A 127 -33.34 -17.31 11.60
C ALA A 127 -33.78 -16.51 12.83
N SER A 128 -34.27 -17.20 13.86
CA SER A 128 -34.51 -16.61 15.17
C SER A 128 -33.28 -16.81 16.06
N CYS A 129 -32.79 -15.74 16.66
CA CYS A 129 -31.63 -15.80 17.54
C CYS A 129 -31.93 -16.60 18.83
N PRO A 130 -31.16 -17.65 19.16
CA PRO A 130 -31.32 -18.38 20.43
C PRO A 130 -31.12 -17.53 21.68
N SER A 131 -30.29 -16.49 21.62
CA SER A 131 -29.93 -15.66 22.78
C SER A 131 -30.91 -14.53 23.06
N CYS A 132 -31.42 -13.85 22.02
CA CYS A 132 -32.27 -12.67 22.18
C CYS A 132 -33.60 -12.71 21.41
N ARG A 133 -33.89 -13.81 20.69
CA ARG A 133 -35.10 -14.03 19.89
C ARG A 133 -35.34 -13.04 18.74
N ALA A 134 -34.42 -12.10 18.51
CA ALA A 134 -34.45 -11.24 17.34
C ALA A 134 -34.40 -12.08 16.06
N VAL A 135 -35.23 -11.72 15.08
CA VAL A 135 -35.32 -12.44 13.82
C VAL A 135 -34.45 -11.77 12.77
N THR A 136 -33.64 -12.56 12.09
CA THR A 136 -32.94 -12.19 10.86
C THR A 136 -33.74 -12.71 9.68
N GLU A 137 -34.32 -11.80 8.91
CA GLU A 137 -34.93 -12.07 7.59
C GLU A 137 -33.83 -12.22 6.53
N ASN A 138 -34.12 -12.91 5.42
CA ASN A 138 -33.18 -13.14 4.31
C ASN A 138 -31.85 -13.74 4.80
N ALA A 139 -31.94 -14.83 5.57
CA ALA A 139 -30.81 -15.41 6.28
C ALA A 139 -29.65 -15.84 5.37
N ASP A 140 -29.94 -16.25 4.14
CA ASP A 140 -28.98 -16.56 3.07
C ASP A 140 -28.01 -15.41 2.75
N THR A 141 -28.46 -14.16 2.88
CA THR A 141 -27.67 -12.97 2.54
C THR A 141 -27.31 -12.12 3.75
N ALA A 142 -28.11 -12.13 4.82
CA ALA A 142 -27.93 -11.27 5.98
C ALA A 142 -26.99 -11.86 7.06
N ILE A 143 -26.74 -13.17 7.04
CA ILE A 143 -25.87 -13.84 8.02
C ILE A 143 -24.46 -13.97 7.43
N HIS A 144 -23.49 -13.34 8.09
CA HIS A 144 -22.12 -13.25 7.61
C HIS A 144 -21.13 -13.96 8.52
N ASN A 145 -19.93 -14.24 8.03
CA ASN A 145 -18.84 -14.73 8.87
C ASN A 145 -18.43 -13.68 9.90
N ASN A 146 -18.25 -14.09 11.16
CA ASN A 146 -17.62 -13.26 12.16
C ASN A 146 -16.10 -13.46 12.11
N TYR A 147 -15.42 -12.69 11.24
CA TYR A 147 -13.98 -12.77 11.02
C TYR A 147 -13.14 -12.44 12.27
N ALA A 148 -13.71 -11.74 13.26
CA ALA A 148 -13.02 -11.46 14.52
C ALA A 148 -12.82 -12.71 15.39
N LEU A 149 -13.59 -13.78 15.14
CA LEU A 149 -13.55 -15.04 15.88
C LEU A 149 -12.84 -16.16 15.11
N PHE A 150 -12.19 -15.85 13.99
CA PHE A 150 -11.41 -16.83 13.26
C PHE A 150 -10.11 -17.09 14.00
N ASN A 151 -10.03 -18.25 14.64
CA ASN A 151 -8.79 -18.68 15.24
C ASN A 151 -7.85 -19.16 14.11
N ASN A 152 -6.65 -18.58 14.03
CA ASN A 152 -5.59 -19.03 13.14
C ASN A 152 -5.00 -20.35 13.68
N GLN A 153 -5.75 -21.44 13.57
CA GLN A 153 -5.21 -22.80 13.73
C GLN A 153 -4.62 -23.27 12.40
#